data_AF-A0A5C6LSD6-F1
#
_entry.id   AF-A0A5C6LSD6-F1
#
_cell.length_a   1.000
_cell.length_b   1.000
_cell.length_c   1.000
_cell.angle_alpha   90.00
_cell.angle_beta   90.00
_cell.angle_gamma   90.00
#
_symmetry.space_group_name_H-M   'P 1'
#
loop_
_entity.id
_entity.type
_entity.pdbx_description
1 polymer ?
#
loop_
_entity_poly.entity_id
_entity_poly.type
_entity_poly.pdbx_seq_one_letter_code
_entity_poly.pdbx_strand_id
1 'polypeptide(L)'
;MKRSFRISAIITLLSVGLFSCKKYLEVKPEDQFVESSVYSTEQGFINHLNGLYQDMGSTSLYGGNLTLTFVGVLGQEYNVSGTAGHDWYQHANYIYTNSSQNRQ
;
A
#
# COMPACT_ATOMS: atom_id res chain seq x y z
N MET A 1 49.19 -26.49 36.22
CA MET A 1 49.39 -26.13 34.80
C MET A 1 48.30 -26.64 33.86
N LYS A 2 47.87 -27.91 33.93
CA LYS A 2 46.81 -28.45 33.03
C LYS A 2 45.40 -27.89 33.28
N ARG A 3 45.06 -27.58 34.54
CA ARG A 3 43.76 -26.97 34.92
C ARG A 3 43.60 -25.53 34.43
N SER A 4 44.64 -24.70 34.55
CA SER A 4 44.64 -23.32 34.04
C SER A 4 44.56 -23.28 32.51
N PHE A 5 45.20 -24.22 31.81
CA PHE A 5 45.10 -24.36 30.36
C PHE A 5 43.68 -24.75 29.90
N ARG A 6 43.00 -25.64 30.64
CA ARG A 6 41.60 -26.01 30.37
C ARG A 6 40.63 -24.85 30.60
N ILE A 7 40.84 -24.05 31.64
CA ILE A 7 40.01 -22.87 31.93
C ILE A 7 40.20 -21.81 30.84
N SER A 8 41.44 -21.56 30.40
CA SER A 8 41.72 -20.63 29.29
C SER A 8 41.03 -21.07 27.99
N ALA A 9 41.06 -22.36 27.66
CA ALA A 9 40.41 -22.88 26.45
C ALA A 9 38.88 -22.72 26.45
N ILE A 10 38.24 -22.88 27.62
CA ILE A 10 36.79 -22.69 27.77
C ILE A 10 36.41 -21.21 27.60
N ILE A 11 37.20 -20.29 28.15
CA ILE A 11 36.97 -18.84 28.01
C ILE A 11 37.10 -18.40 26.54
N THR A 12 38.10 -18.92 25.82
CA THR A 12 38.26 -18.64 24.40
C THR A 12 37.09 -19.18 23.57
N LEU A 13 36.61 -20.39 23.86
CA LEU A 13 35.44 -20.97 23.19
C LEU A 13 34.16 -20.14 23.44
N LEU A 14 33.97 -19.65 24.66
CA LEU A 14 32.80 -18.84 25.03
C LEU A 14 32.81 -17.46 24.35
N SER A 15 33.99 -16.89 24.11
CA SER A 15 34.14 -15.58 23.48
C SER A 15 33.76 -15.55 21.99
N VAL A 16 33.74 -16.70 21.30
CA VAL A 16 33.33 -16.79 19.88
C VAL A 16 31.83 -16.53 19.70
N GLY A 17 31.01 -16.79 20.72
CA GLY A 17 29.55 -16.59 20.67
C GLY A 17 29.09 -15.13 20.79
N LEU A 18 29.99 -14.20 21.14
CA LEU A 18 29.64 -12.77 21.30
C LEU A 18 29.71 -11.98 19.99
N PHE A 19 30.25 -12.55 18.91
CA PHE A 19 30.21 -11.95 17.58
C PHE A 19 28.81 -12.12 16.98
N SER A 20 27.91 -11.21 17.32
CA SER A 20 26.56 -11.15 16.75
C SER A 20 26.60 -10.84 15.25
N CYS A 21 26.18 -11.80 14.43
CA CYS A 21 25.97 -11.63 12.99
C CYS A 21 24.77 -10.71 12.74
N LYS A 22 25.00 -9.39 12.72
CA LYS A 22 23.96 -8.37 12.43
C LYS A 22 23.20 -8.64 11.12
N LYS A 23 23.88 -9.17 10.11
CA LYS A 23 23.32 -9.48 8.79
C LYS A 23 22.24 -10.57 8.81
N TYR A 24 22.23 -11.44 9.83
CA TYR A 24 21.24 -12.52 9.93
C TYR A 24 19.84 -12.00 10.30
N LEU A 25 19.76 -10.85 10.98
CA LEU A 25 18.49 -10.20 11.37
C LEU A 25 18.01 -9.17 10.34
N GLU A 26 18.83 -8.82 9.34
CA GLU A 26 18.40 -8.01 8.20
C GLU A 26 17.77 -8.90 7.13
N VAL A 27 16.69 -9.59 7.48
CA VAL A 27 15.85 -10.26 6.48
C VAL A 27 14.93 -9.21 5.87
N LYS A 28 15.33 -8.69 4.71
CA LYS A 28 14.43 -7.92 3.87
C LYS A 28 13.45 -8.91 3.22
N PRO A 29 12.13 -8.67 3.26
CA PRO A 29 11.18 -9.51 2.53
C PRO A 29 11.52 -9.45 1.03
N GLU A 30 11.67 -10.60 0.37
CA GLU A 30 11.95 -10.64 -1.08
C GLU A 30 10.77 -10.09 -1.90
N ASP A 31 9.55 -10.26 -1.40
CA ASP A 31 8.30 -9.87 -2.07
C ASP A 31 7.82 -8.44 -1.74
N GLN A 32 8.53 -7.69 -0.90
CA GLN A 32 8.12 -6.33 -0.54
C GLN A 32 9.18 -5.32 -0.92
N PHE A 33 8.76 -4.33 -1.70
CA PHE A 33 9.58 -3.17 -1.97
C PHE A 33 9.71 -2.33 -0.71
N VAL A 34 10.92 -2.26 -0.16
CA VAL A 34 11.21 -1.41 1.00
C VAL A 34 11.20 0.04 0.52
N GLU A 35 10.48 0.91 1.21
CA GLU A 35 10.34 2.34 0.87
C GLU A 35 11.70 3.00 0.55
N SER A 36 12.71 2.71 1.37
CA SER A 36 14.07 3.21 1.19
C SER A 36 14.77 2.72 -0.07
N SER A 37 14.36 1.61 -0.68
CA SER A 37 14.87 1.17 -1.99
C SER A 37 14.02 1.66 -3.16
N VAL A 38 12.74 1.94 -2.95
CA VAL A 38 11.85 2.52 -3.98
C VAL A 38 12.25 3.96 -4.26
N TYR A 39 12.52 4.74 -3.22
CA TYR A 39 12.84 6.17 -3.35
C TYR A 39 14.34 6.46 -3.44
N SER A 40 15.22 5.46 -3.37
CA SER A 40 16.68 5.68 -3.49
C SER A 40 17.16 5.92 -4.92
N THR A 41 16.36 5.56 -5.92
CA THR A 41 16.72 5.70 -7.34
C THR A 41 15.62 6.40 -8.11
N GLU A 42 16.01 7.18 -9.12
CA GLU A 42 15.08 7.84 -10.03
C GLU A 42 14.14 6.83 -10.70
N GLN A 43 14.68 5.71 -11.17
CA GLN A 43 13.90 4.65 -11.80
C GLN A 43 12.87 4.03 -10.84
N GLY A 44 13.23 3.81 -9.58
CA GLY A 44 12.33 3.27 -8.56
C GLY A 44 11.15 4.21 -8.29
N PHE A 45 11.42 5.51 -8.21
CA PHE A 45 10.38 6.53 -8.06
C PHE A 45 9.45 6.57 -9.28
N ILE A 46 10.00 6.58 -10.50
CA ILE A 46 9.20 6.58 -11.74
C ILE A 46 8.31 5.35 -11.83
N ASN A 47 8.83 4.16 -11.50
CA ASN A 47 8.06 2.93 -11.51
C ASN A 47 6.89 2.97 -10.51
N HIS A 48 7.13 3.51 -9.31
CA HIS A 48 6.07 3.66 -8.30
C HIS A 48 5.01 4.67 -8.73
N LEU A 49 5.42 5.80 -9.32
CA LEU A 49 4.52 6.81 -9.85
C LEU A 49 3.64 6.25 -10.99
N ASN A 50 4.22 5.44 -11.88
CA ASN A 50 3.46 4.76 -12.93
C ASN A 50 2.41 3.82 -12.35
N GLY A 51 2.73 3.12 -11.26
CA GLY A 51 1.75 2.30 -10.53
C GLY A 51 0.57 3.13 -10.00
N LEU A 52 0.85 4.29 -9.42
CA LEU A 52 -0.20 5.21 -8.96
C LEU A 52 -1.09 5.69 -10.12
N TYR A 53 -0.51 6.07 -11.26
CA TYR A 53 -1.30 6.43 -12.44
C TYR A 53 -2.14 5.26 -12.97
N GLN A 54 -1.63 4.04 -12.90
CA GLN A 54 -2.37 2.84 -13.27
C GLN A 54 -3.60 2.66 -12.36
N ASP A 55 -3.45 2.83 -11.04
CA ASP A 55 -4.55 2.70 -10.08
C ASP A 55 -5.60 3.82 -10.26
N MET A 56 -5.14 5.05 -10.54
CA MET A 56 -6.02 6.17 -10.86
C MET A 56 -6.85 5.94 -12.13
N GLY A 57 -6.34 5.14 -13.07
CA GLY A 57 -7.04 4.73 -14.28
C GLY A 57 -8.17 3.71 -14.05
N SER A 58 -8.40 3.25 -12.82
CA SER A 58 -9.52 2.37 -12.51
C SER A 58 -10.88 3.04 -12.79
N THR A 59 -11.89 2.23 -13.12
CA THR A 59 -13.27 2.72 -13.39
C THR A 59 -13.88 3.44 -12.20
N SER A 60 -13.50 3.08 -10.98
CA SER A 60 -13.97 3.74 -9.75
C SER A 60 -13.48 5.19 -9.60
N LEU A 61 -12.39 5.55 -10.28
CA LEU A 61 -11.75 6.87 -10.25
C LEU A 61 -11.82 7.54 -11.63
N TYR A 62 -10.68 7.96 -12.18
CA TYR A 62 -10.57 8.72 -13.42
C TYR A 62 -10.76 7.87 -14.67
N GLY A 63 -10.77 6.54 -14.57
CA GLY A 63 -11.13 5.66 -15.67
C GLY A 63 -12.63 5.60 -15.96
N GLY A 64 -13.49 6.19 -15.12
CA GLY A 64 -14.94 6.15 -15.31
C GLY A 64 -15.69 7.16 -14.47
N ASN A 65 -15.90 6.86 -13.19
CA ASN A 65 -16.78 7.62 -12.31
C ASN A 65 -16.43 9.10 -12.26
N LEU A 66 -15.18 9.48 -11.98
CA LEU A 66 -14.80 10.89 -11.82
C LEU A 66 -14.72 11.66 -13.15
N THR A 67 -14.61 10.95 -14.28
CA THR A 67 -14.43 11.58 -15.60
C THR A 67 -15.74 11.69 -16.37
N LEU A 68 -16.56 10.64 -16.37
CA LEU A 68 -17.75 10.55 -17.23
C LEU A 68 -19.06 10.49 -16.44
N THR A 69 -19.09 9.83 -15.28
CA THR A 69 -20.38 9.49 -14.65
C THR A 69 -20.75 10.39 -13.48
N PHE A 70 -19.99 10.36 -12.39
CA PHE A 70 -20.31 11.03 -11.13
C PHE A 70 -20.52 12.54 -11.33
N VAL A 71 -19.57 13.21 -11.98
CA VAL A 71 -19.65 14.67 -12.21
C VAL A 71 -20.82 15.02 -13.14
N GLY A 72 -21.02 14.25 -14.23
CA GLY A 72 -22.15 14.47 -15.14
C GLY A 72 -23.51 14.20 -14.49
N VAL A 73 -23.61 13.21 -13.61
CA VAL A 73 -24.82 12.95 -12.80
C VAL A 73 -25.11 14.12 -11.88
N LEU A 74 -24.10 14.66 -11.19
CA LEU A 74 -24.26 15.85 -10.35
C LEU A 74 -24.60 17.10 -11.18
N GLY A 75 -24.12 17.18 -12.41
CA GLY A 75 -24.43 18.22 -13.38
C GLY A 75 -25.77 18.06 -14.09
N GLN A 76 -26.55 17.01 -13.78
CA GLN A 76 -27.82 16.69 -14.42
C GLN A 76 -27.72 16.43 -15.95
N GLU A 77 -26.56 15.98 -16.44
CA GLU A 77 -26.35 15.63 -17.85
C GLU A 77 -26.97 14.26 -18.20
N TYR A 78 -27.28 13.45 -17.19
CA TYR A 78 -27.89 12.12 -17.30
C TYR A 78 -29.32 12.10 -16.76
N ASN A 79 -30.24 11.50 -17.52
CA ASN A 79 -31.64 11.34 -17.11
C ASN A 79 -31.83 10.12 -16.18
N VAL A 80 -31.38 10.25 -14.94
CA VAL A 80 -31.43 9.17 -13.92
C VAL A 80 -32.13 9.59 -12.63
N SER A 81 -32.49 10.87 -12.48
CA SER A 81 -33.17 11.41 -11.31
C SER A 81 -34.60 10.90 -11.15
N GLY A 82 -35.26 10.48 -12.22
CA GLY A 82 -36.63 9.93 -12.21
C GLY A 82 -36.74 8.42 -11.93
N THR A 83 -35.62 7.69 -11.91
CA THR A 83 -35.61 6.22 -11.83
C THR A 83 -35.10 5.78 -10.46
N ALA A 84 -36.01 5.61 -9.49
CA ALA A 84 -35.67 5.28 -8.09
C ALA A 84 -34.81 4.02 -7.89
N GLY A 85 -34.80 3.09 -8.85
CA GLY A 85 -33.99 1.87 -8.81
C GLY A 85 -32.61 1.99 -9.47
N HIS A 86 -32.22 3.16 -9.97
CA HIS A 86 -30.93 3.35 -10.64
C HIS A 86 -29.81 3.62 -9.62
N ASP A 87 -28.62 3.05 -9.83
CA ASP A 87 -27.48 3.17 -8.89
C ASP A 87 -27.10 4.63 -8.58
N TRP A 88 -27.24 5.50 -9.57
CA TRP A 88 -26.94 6.92 -9.46
C TRP A 88 -28.12 7.80 -8.99
N TYR A 89 -29.27 7.21 -8.65
CA TYR A 89 -30.48 7.96 -8.27
C TYR A 89 -30.25 8.89 -7.06
N GLN A 90 -29.58 8.40 -6.01
CA GLN A 90 -29.31 9.18 -4.80
C GLN A 90 -28.42 10.40 -5.12
N HIS A 91 -27.39 10.18 -5.96
CA HIS A 91 -26.46 11.21 -6.39
C HIS A 91 -27.13 12.26 -7.28
N ALA A 92 -27.99 11.84 -8.20
CA ALA A 92 -28.76 12.74 -9.07
C ALA A 92 -29.78 13.59 -8.31
N ASN A 93 -30.26 13.12 -7.15
CA ASN A 93 -31.23 13.83 -6.31
C ASN A 93 -30.58 14.51 -5.09
N TYR A 94 -29.24 14.53 -5.01
CA TYR A 94 -28.47 15.15 -3.92
C TYR A 94 -28.85 14.64 -2.51
N ILE A 95 -29.14 13.35 -2.39
CA ILE A 95 -29.53 12.70 -1.13
C ILE A 95 -28.27 12.18 -0.43
N TYR A 96 -27.74 12.93 0.54
CA TYR A 96 -26.47 12.61 1.22
C TYR A 96 -26.63 11.98 2.62
N THR A 97 -27.83 12.02 3.18
CA THR A 97 -28.10 11.60 4.57
C THR A 97 -28.62 10.16 4.66
N ASN A 98 -28.67 9.45 3.53
CA ASN A 98 -29.16 8.08 3.49
C ASN A 98 -28.08 7.10 3.96
N SER A 99 -28.33 6.40 5.06
CA SER A 99 -27.41 5.43 5.66
C SER A 99 -27.06 4.24 4.75
N SER A 100 -27.72 4.10 3.60
CA SER A 100 -27.46 3.06 2.60
C SER A 100 -26.19 3.32 1.76
N GLN A 101 -25.70 4.55 1.72
CA GLN A 101 -24.55 4.96 0.90
C GLN A 101 -23.19 4.76 1.58
N ASN A 102 -23.16 4.59 2.92
CA ASN A 102 -21.95 4.44 3.75
C ASN A 102 -21.38 3.01 3.80
N ARG A 103 -21.69 2.15 2.83
CA ARG A 103 -21.19 0.76 2.76
C ARG A 103 -20.50 0.43 1.44
N GLN A 104 -19.82 1.41 0.86
CA GLN A 104 -18.78 1.19 -0.14
C GLN A 104 -17.47 1.75 0.38
#